data_AF-A0A7X6TGL7-F1
#
_entry.id   AF-A0A7X6TGL7-F1
#
_cell.length_a   1.000
_cell.length_b   1.000
_cell.length_c   1.000
_cell.angle_alpha   90.00
_cell.angle_beta   90.00
_cell.angle_gamma   90.00
#
_symmetry.space_group_name_H-M   'P 1'
#
loop_
_entity.id
_entity.type
_entity.pdbx_description
1 polymer ?
#
loop_
_entity_poly.entity_id
_entity_poly.type
_entity_poly.pdbx_seq_one_letter_code
_entity_poly.pdbx_strand_id
1 'polypeptide(L)' 'MALVIPIFIPHEGCPHRCLFCNQHRLGSRAAAPVGGDEVAATIELWLGRCRPERRQQVQVAFYGGSFTCLA' A
#
# COMPACT_ATOMS: atom_id res chain seq x y z
N MET A 1 21.05 4.14 -2.07
CA MET A 1 19.74 4.64 -1.62
C MET A 1 18.75 3.49 -1.72
N ALA A 2 18.02 3.19 -0.65
CA ALA A 2 17.13 2.04 -0.60
C ALA A 2 16.02 2.10 -1.66
N LEU A 3 15.64 0.95 -2.20
CA LEU A 3 14.41 0.81 -2.96
C LEU A 3 13.24 0.70 -1.99
N VAL A 4 12.37 1.70 -1.97
CA VAL A 4 11.13 1.67 -1.20
C VAL A 4 9.99 1.23 -2.13
N ILE A 5 9.36 0.10 -1.81
CA ILE A 5 8.21 -0.45 -2.53
C ILE A 5 6.94 -0.01 -1.80
N PRO A 6 6.12 0.87 -2.39
CA PRO A 6 4.90 1.36 -1.75
C PRO A 6 3.74 0.38 -1.95
N ILE A 7 3.08 0.02 -0.84
CA ILE A 7 1.82 -0.73 -0.83
C ILE A 7 0.74 0.18 -0.27
N PHE A 8 -0.33 0.41 -1.02
CA PHE A 8 -1.45 1.26 -0.60
C PHE A 8 -2.63 0.41 -0.14
N ILE A 9 -2.97 0.49 1.14
CA ILE A 9 -4.13 -0.18 1.73
C ILE A 9 -5.31 0.82 1.75
N PRO A 10 -6.49 0.47 1.19
CA PRO A 10 -7.67 1.34 1.21
C PRO A 10 -8.20 1.55 2.65
N HIS A 11 -9.29 2.32 2.81
CA HIS A 11 -9.84 2.80 4.09
C HIS A 11 -10.43 1.70 5.02
N GLU A 12 -9.64 0.68 5.37
CA GLU A 12 -10.06 -0.50 6.15
C GLU A 12 -9.90 -0.34 7.68
N GLY A 13 -9.26 0.74 8.15
CA GLY A 13 -8.86 0.90 9.55
C GLY A 13 -9.66 1.92 10.37
N CYS A 14 -10.71 2.55 9.83
CA CYS A 14 -11.52 3.50 10.61
C CYS A 14 -13.01 3.45 10.24
N PRO A 15 -13.91 3.12 11.18
CA PRO A 15 -15.37 3.13 10.95
C PRO A 15 -15.94 4.54 10.80
N HIS A 16 -15.15 5.57 11.16
CA HIS A 16 -15.53 6.97 11.05
C HIS A 16 -14.93 7.62 9.81
N ARG A 17 -15.71 8.50 9.16
CA ARG A 17 -15.23 9.34 8.06
C ARG A 17 -14.36 10.47 8.63
N CYS A 18 -13.05 10.27 8.62
CA CYS A 18 -12.12 11.35 8.96
C CYS A 18 -12.33 12.53 7.99
N LEU A 19 -12.46 13.75 8.53
CA LEU A 19 -12.68 14.97 7.75
C LEU A 19 -11.52 15.24 6.77
N PHE A 20 -10.33 14.71 7.07
CA PHE A 20 -9.12 14.78 6.23
C PHE A 20 -8.99 13.62 5.23
N CYS A 21 -9.65 12.47 5.47
CA CYS A 21 -9.50 11.25 4.66
C CYS A 21 -10.85 10.80 4.08
N ASN A 22 -11.60 11.71 3.46
CA ASN A 22 -12.88 11.37 2.83
C ASN A 22 -12.65 10.66 1.47
N GLN A 23 -12.08 9.46 1.52
CA GLN A 23 -11.75 8.64 0.34
C GLN A 23 -12.99 8.27 -0.48
N HIS A 24 -14.20 8.33 0.10
CA HIS A 24 -15.44 8.16 -0.65
C HIS A 24 -15.76 9.31 -1.63
N ARG A 25 -15.25 10.52 -1.38
CA ARG A 25 -15.44 11.66 -2.29
C ARG A 25 -14.34 11.78 -3.33
N LEU A 26 -13.16 11.20 -3.07
CA LEU A 26 -11.97 11.34 -3.93
C LEU A 26 -11.58 10.04 -4.66
N GLY A 27 -12.01 8.86 -4.17
CA GLY A 27 -11.65 7.55 -4.69
C GLY A 27 -12.75 6.92 -5.53
N SER A 28 -12.37 6.38 -6.68
CA SER A 28 -13.25 5.58 -7.54
C SER A 28 -13.47 4.19 -6.94
N ARG A 29 -14.66 3.97 -6.37
CA ARG A 29 -15.22 2.66 -5.99
C ARG A 29 -14.54 2.02 -4.77
N ALA A 30 -15.32 1.28 -3.98
CA ALA A 30 -14.79 0.47 -2.89
C ALA A 30 -13.79 -0.54 -3.46
N ALA A 31 -12.49 -0.30 -3.24
CA ALA A 31 -11.45 -1.25 -3.59
C ALA A 31 -11.59 -2.48 -2.68
N ALA A 32 -11.37 -3.66 -3.25
CA ALA A 32 -11.32 -4.91 -2.48
C ALA A 32 -10.17 -4.84 -1.45
N PRO A 33 -10.25 -5.62 -0.36
CA PRO A 33 -9.15 -5.75 0.58
C PRO A 33 -7.86 -6.18 -0.09
N VAL A 34 -6.75 -5.58 0.33
CA VAL A 34 -5.42 -5.93 -0.19
C VAL A 34 -5.00 -7.25 0.43
N GLY A 35 -4.94 -8.30 -0.39
CA GLY A 35 -4.55 -9.65 0.03
C GLY A 35 -3.03 -9.87 0.01
N GLY A 36 -2.56 -10.89 0.74
CA GLY A 36 -1.14 -11.27 0.76
C GLY A 36 -0.57 -11.58 -0.63
N ASP A 37 -1.35 -12.23 -1.49
CA ASP A 37 -0.95 -12.55 -2.86
C ASP A 37 -0.76 -11.28 -3.72
N GLU A 38 -1.59 -10.26 -3.51
CA GLU A 38 -1.48 -8.97 -4.20
C GLU A 38 -0.23 -8.20 -3.74
N VAL A 39 0.08 -8.25 -2.44
CA VAL A 39 1.32 -7.69 -1.90
C VAL A 39 2.54 -8.38 -2.50
N ALA A 40 2.55 -9.72 -2.53
CA ALA A 40 3.64 -10.51 -3.11
C ALA A 40 3.83 -10.20 -4.60
N ALA A 41 2.74 -10.17 -5.37
CA ALA A 41 2.78 -9.82 -6.80
C ALA A 41 3.33 -8.40 -7.02
N THR A 42 2.96 -7.45 -6.15
CA THR A 42 3.48 -6.08 -6.23
C THR A 42 4.98 -6.04 -5.94
N ILE A 43 5.45 -6.75 -4.91
CA ILE A 43 6.88 -6.83 -4.58
C ILE A 43 7.68 -7.39 -5.77
N GLU A 44 7.25 -8.52 -6.34
CA GLU A 44 7.91 -9.14 -7.49
C GLU A 44 7.95 -8.20 -8.72
N LEU A 45 6.85 -7.49 -8.98
CA LEU A 45 6.78 -6.51 -10.06
C LEU A 45 7.83 -5.40 -9.89
N TRP A 46 7.95 -4.85 -8.68
CA TRP A 46 8.90 -3.78 -8.38
C TRP A 46 10.35 -4.25 -8.42
N LEU A 47 10.61 -5.45 -7.89
CA LEU A 47 11.91 -6.08 -8.01
C LEU A 47 12.28 -6.26 -9.47
N GLY A 48 11.42 -6.86 -10.30
CA GLY A 48 11.66 -7.07 -11.73
C GLY A 48 11.95 -5.80 -12.52
N ARG A 49 11.32 -4.68 -12.16
CA ARG A 49 11.53 -3.37 -12.81
C ARG A 49 12.77 -2.62 -12.35
N CYS A 50 13.31 -2.94 -11.19
CA CYS A 50 14.47 -2.25 -10.64
C CYS A 50 15.79 -2.91 -11.03
N ARG A 51 16.77 -2.10 -11.43
CA ARG A 51 18.14 -2.57 -11.70
C ARG A 51 18.74 -3.25 -10.47
N PRO A 52 19.50 -4.36 -10.63
CA PRO A 52 20.07 -5.13 -9.52
C PRO A 52 20.88 -4.26 -8.53
N GLU A 53 21.64 -3.29 -9.05
CA GLU A 53 22.47 -2.36 -8.26
C GLU A 53 21.67 -1.51 -7.26
N ARG A 54 20.37 -1.29 -7.52
CA ARG A 54 19.48 -0.52 -6.66
C ARG A 54 18.76 -1.38 -5.61
N ARG A 55 19.00 -2.70 -5.59
CA ARG A 55 18.37 -3.65 -4.66
C ARG A 55 19.23 -3.96 -3.44
N GLN A 56 20.33 -3.24 -3.23
CA GLN A 56 21.22 -3.43 -2.07
C GLN A 56 20.50 -3.30 -0.72
N GLN A 57 19.43 -2.49 -0.67
CA GLN A 57 18.53 -2.39 0.46
C GLN A 57 17.11 -2.19 -0.06
N VAL A 58 16.19 -3.09 0.28
CA VAL A 58 14.78 -3.03 -0.12
C VAL A 58 13.95 -2.86 1.13
N GLN A 59 13.00 -1.92 1.09
CA GLN A 59 12.04 -1.65 2.14
C GLN A 59 10.64 -1.72 1.56
N VAL A 60 9.73 -2.37 2.27
CA VAL A 60 8.30 -2.35 1.96
C VAL A 60 7.67 -1.33 2.87
N ALA A 61 6.97 -0.35 2.30
CA ALA A 61 6.29 0.68 3.06
C ALA A 61 4.79 0.61 2.80
N PHE A 62 4.01 0.39 3.86
CA PHE A 62 2.56 0.37 3.81
C PHE A 62 2.02 1.76 4.07
N TYR A 63 1.13 2.20 3.20
CA TYR A 63 0.49 3.51 3.23
C TYR A 63 -1.03 3.32 3.24
N GLY A 64 -1.76 4.18 3.94
CA GLY A 64 -3.22 4.07 4.03
C GLY A 64 -3.69 3.14 5.15
N GLY A 65 -4.88 2.55 5.01
CA GLY A 65 -5.52 1.78 6.10
C GLY A 65 -5.78 2.61 7.36
N SER A 66 -6.10 3.89 7.22
CA SER A 66 -6.24 4.89 8.30
C SER A 66 -5.12 4.90 9.37
N PHE A 67 -3.95 4.31 9.09
CA PHE A 67 -2.79 4.05 9.98
C PHE A 67 -2.90 2.80 10.91
N THR A 68 -3.32 1.65 10.35
CA THR A 68 -2.96 0.26 10.75
C THR A 68 -3.12 -0.22 12.21
N CYS A 69 -4.23 0.05 12.90
CA CYS A 69 -4.75 -0.92 13.89
C CYS A 69 -5.79 -1.81 13.19
N LEU A 70 -5.31 -2.78 12.43
CA LEU A 70 -6.13 -3.77 11.70
C LEU A 70 -6.93 -4.61 12.73
N ALA A 71 -8.06 -5.21 12.32
CA ALA A 71 -8.80 -6.15 13.17
C ALA A 71 -8.06 -7.49 13.31
#